data_AF-A0A519W822-F1
#
_entry.id   AF-A0A519W822-F1
#
_cell.length_a   1.000
_cell.length_b   1.000
_cell.length_c   1.000
_cell.angle_alpha   90.00
_cell.angle_beta   90.00
_cell.angle_gamma   90.00
#
_symmetry.space_group_name_H-M   'P 1'
#
loop_
_entity.id
_entity.type
_entity.pdbx_description
1 polymer ?
#
loop_
_entity_poly.entity_id
_entity_poly.type
_entity_poly.pdbx_seq_one_letter_code
_entity_poly.pdbx_strand_id
1 'polypeptide(L)' 'METALIFEPYSKNGLTLNNRIVMAPMTRSRSANPVNTATELTALYYK' A
#
# COMPACT_ATOMS: atom_id res chain seq x y z
N MET A 1 15.14 -9.87 22.81
CA MET A 1 14.19 -10.41 21.81
C MET A 1 14.78 -10.13 20.44
N GLU A 2 14.93 -11.13 19.59
CA GLU A 2 15.29 -10.90 18.19
C GLU A 2 14.10 -10.26 17.47
N THR A 3 14.36 -9.20 16.71
CA THR A 3 13.38 -8.63 15.79
C THR A 3 13.25 -9.54 14.57
N ALA A 4 12.03 -9.97 14.24
CA ALA A 4 11.82 -10.79 13.05
C ALA A 4 12.16 -10.00 11.78
N LEU A 5 12.86 -10.64 10.83
CA LEU A 5 13.31 -10.03 9.55
C LEU A 5 12.24 -9.22 8.81
N ILE A 6 10.97 -9.58 8.98
CA ILE A 6 9.83 -8.91 8.33
C ILE A 6 9.66 -7.44 8.78
N PHE A 7 10.16 -7.08 9.95
CA PHE A 7 10.07 -5.72 10.51
C PHE A 7 11.32 -4.86 10.24
N GLU A 8 12.35 -5.43 9.61
CA GLU A 8 13.57 -4.70 9.27
C GLU A 8 13.40 -3.86 7.99
N PRO A 9 14.05 -2.67 7.90
CA PRO A 9 14.04 -1.86 6.69
C PRO A 9 14.52 -2.62 5.43
N TYR A 10 14.01 -2.20 4.27
CA TYR A 10 14.33 -2.82 2.99
C TYR A 10 14.48 -1.79 1.87
N SER A 11 15.63 -1.79 1.21
CA SER A 11 15.91 -0.89 0.09
C SER A 11 15.64 -1.58 -1.24
N LYS A 12 14.82 -0.96 -2.10
CA LYS A 12 14.51 -1.44 -3.44
C LYS A 12 14.40 -0.27 -4.42
N ASN A 13 15.17 -0.31 -5.51
CA ASN A 13 15.14 0.70 -6.58
C ASN A 13 15.24 2.16 -6.08
N GLY A 14 16.09 2.43 -5.09
CA GLY A 14 16.28 3.77 -4.52
C GLY A 14 15.22 4.20 -3.50
N LEU A 15 14.21 3.37 -3.23
CA LEU A 15 13.24 3.58 -2.14
C LEU A 15 13.62 2.75 -0.93
N THR A 16 13.60 3.38 0.25
CA THR A 16 13.77 2.69 1.54
C THR A 16 12.39 2.46 2.15
N LEU A 17 12.02 1.19 2.34
CA LEU A 17 10.81 0.78 3.03
C LEU A 17 11.12 0.56 4.52
N ASN A 18 10.18 0.93 5.39
CA ASN A 18 10.34 0.79 6.84
C ASN A 18 10.27 -0.68 7.31
N ASN A 19 9.68 -1.57 6.51
CA ASN A 19 9.53 -2.99 6.80
C ASN A 19 9.32 -3.77 5.49
N ARG A 20 9.16 -5.10 5.61
CA ARG A 20 8.95 -6.03 4.48
C ARG A 20 7.49 -6.47 4.33
N ILE A 21 6.56 -5.74 4.96
CA ILE A 21 5.11 -5.97 4.89
C ILE A 21 4.54 -5.04 3.82
N VAL A 22 4.01 -5.61 2.75
CA VAL A 22 3.46 -4.85 1.62
C VAL A 22 1.98 -5.10 1.45
N MET A 23 1.25 -4.05 1.10
CA MET A 23 -0.14 -4.16 0.66
C MET A 23 -0.17 -4.64 -0.79
N ALA A 24 -0.67 -5.84 -1.02
CA ALA A 24 -0.86 -6.37 -2.36
C ALA A 24 -1.87 -5.52 -3.18
N PRO A 25 -1.79 -5.49 -4.51
CA PRO A 25 -2.80 -4.84 -5.33
C PRO A 25 -4.15 -5.57 -5.21
N MET A 26 -5.21 -4.83 -4.92
CA MET A 26 -6.55 -5.37 -4.69
C MET A 26 -7.61 -4.56 -5.44
N THR A 27 -8.39 -5.20 -6.32
CA THR A 27 -9.54 -4.56 -6.97
C THR A 27 -10.68 -4.39 -5.98
N ARG A 28 -11.12 -3.15 -5.74
CA ARG A 28 -12.17 -2.84 -4.74
C ARG A 28 -13.51 -2.43 -5.32
N SER A 29 -13.62 -2.27 -6.65
CA SER A 29 -14.85 -1.88 -7.38
C SER A 29 -15.57 -0.66 -6.79
N ARG A 30 -14.81 0.36 -6.35
CA ARG A 30 -15.31 1.58 -5.67
C ARG A 30 -14.92 2.88 -6.40
N SER A 31 -14.60 2.80 -7.68
CA SER A 31 -14.34 3.97 -8.52
C SER A 31 -15.64 4.73 -8.82
N ALA A 32 -15.55 6.03 -9.10
CA ALA A 32 -16.68 6.80 -9.61
C ALA A 32 -16.95 6.42 -11.06
N ASN A 33 -18.05 5.71 -11.29
CA ASN A 33 -18.52 5.33 -12.62
C ASN A 33 -19.51 6.38 -13.15
N PRO A 34 -19.51 6.68 -14.46
CA PRO A 34 -18.82 5.97 -15.55
C PRO A 34 -17.38 6.45 -15.84
N VAL A 35 -16.89 7.46 -15.13
CA VAL A 35 -15.64 8.16 -15.48
C VAL A 35 -14.37 7.38 -15.09
N ASN A 36 -14.50 6.29 -14.34
CA ASN A 36 -13.39 5.43 -13.87
C ASN A 36 -12.37 6.17 -13.00
N THR A 37 -12.81 7.14 -12.19
CA THR A 37 -11.92 7.97 -11.36
C THR A 37 -11.91 7.53 -9.89
N ALA A 38 -10.82 7.81 -9.19
CA ALA A 38 -10.70 7.61 -7.75
C ALA A 38 -11.62 8.57 -6.98
N THR A 39 -12.06 8.16 -5.78
CA THR A 39 -12.94 8.95 -4.90
C THR A 39 -12.26 9.25 -3.57
N GLU A 40 -12.83 10.16 -2.77
CA GLU A 40 -12.39 10.43 -1.39
C GLU A 40 -12.38 9.17 -0.52
N LEU A 41 -13.33 8.24 -0.77
CA LEU A 41 -13.36 6.94 -0.09
C LEU A 41 -12.12 6.09 -0.40
N THR A 42 -11.63 6.13 -1.65
CA THR A 42 -10.39 5.44 -2.04
C THR A 42 -9.18 6.07 -1.34
N ALA A 43 -9.14 7.41 -1.25
CA ALA A 43 -8.07 8.11 -0.54
C ALA A 43 -8.06 7.77 0.96
N LEU A 44 -9.24 7.76 1.60
CA LEU A 44 -9.38 7.38 3.00
C LEU A 44 -8.95 5.93 3.27
N TYR A 45 -9.16 5.02 2.31
CA TYR A 45 -8.76 3.63 2.44
C TYR A 45 -7.23 3.41 2.44
N TYR A 46 -6.48 4.27 1.74
CA TYR A 46 -5.02 4.17 1.64
C TYR A 46 -4.24 5.06 2.63
N LYS A 47 -4.93 5.99 3.28
CA LYS A 47 -4.36 6.83 4.34
C LYS A 47 -4.05 5.99 5.58
#